data_AF-A0A4Q8U052-F1
#
_entry.id   AF-A0A4Q8U052-F1
#
_cell.length_a   1.000
_cell.length_b   1.000
_cell.length_c   1.000
_cell.angle_alpha   90.00
_cell.angle_beta   90.00
_cell.angle_gamma   90.00
#
_symmetry.space_group_name_H-M   'P 1'
#
loop_
_entity.id
_entity.type
_entity.pdbx_description
1 polymer ?
#
loop_
_entity_poly.entity_id
_entity_poly.type
_entity_poly.pdbx_seq_one_letter_code
_entity_poly.pdbx_strand_id
1 'polypeptide(L)'
;MKNKSYDYIFGNGKFNTWFNIIVSIISCSAISFCLTELLFSFDFKVSFQKALIFTILFVIFLLLFYYFIKQRTYKLFDQKITYGFRERKILYADIHSLVFTLSSRPKGIYDIGLGEPYLYIKENGKKKYICNITIYLAYPSVIQKRYDINISNGQIGMSPAYSFNCYDIKSIFNLIHHSKANIYVTKSFLLFNNWTINRFCKEYNISMEMVQLINDGN
;
A
#
# COMPACT_ATOMS: atom_id res chain seq x y z
N MET A 1 -24.08 -11.71 -9.00
CA MET A 1 -23.19 -10.67 -9.56
C MET A 1 -21.75 -11.11 -9.36
N LYS A 2 -20.89 -11.07 -10.40
CA LYS A 2 -19.46 -11.41 -10.26
C LYS A 2 -18.80 -10.35 -9.37
N ASN A 3 -18.35 -10.74 -8.18
CA ASN A 3 -17.52 -9.93 -7.30
C ASN A 3 -16.30 -9.40 -8.10
N LYS A 4 -16.31 -8.13 -8.49
CA LYS A 4 -15.17 -7.53 -9.19
C LYS A 4 -14.06 -7.30 -8.16
N SER A 5 -12.91 -7.95 -8.35
CA SER A 5 -11.71 -7.73 -7.52
C SER A 5 -10.82 -6.67 -8.16
N TYR A 6 -10.50 -5.62 -7.41
CA TYR A 6 -9.52 -4.62 -7.82
C TYR A 6 -8.20 -4.88 -7.07
N ASP A 7 -7.20 -5.43 -7.76
CA ASP A 7 -5.81 -5.54 -7.25
C ASP A 7 -5.13 -4.17 -7.48
N TYR A 8 -4.90 -3.39 -6.41
CA TYR A 8 -4.36 -2.03 -6.54
C TYR A 8 -3.13 -1.78 -5.66
N ILE A 9 -2.08 -2.56 -5.90
CA ILE A 9 -0.78 -2.24 -5.29
C ILE A 9 -0.14 -1.17 -6.17
N PHE A 10 -0.35 0.08 -5.79
CA PHE A 10 0.06 1.29 -6.51
C PHE A 10 -0.71 1.58 -7.79
N GLY A 11 -0.87 2.89 -8.03
CA GLY A 11 -1.66 3.45 -9.11
C GLY A 11 -1.44 2.82 -10.47
N ASN A 12 -2.52 2.84 -11.24
CA ASN A 12 -2.67 2.43 -12.62
C ASN A 12 -1.33 2.28 -13.37
N GLY A 13 -0.92 1.03 -13.56
CA GLY A 13 0.25 0.71 -14.36
C GLY A 13 0.38 -0.79 -14.51
N LYS A 14 -0.10 -1.34 -15.63
CA LYS A 14 0.36 -2.63 -16.18
C LYS A 14 1.90 -2.76 -16.15
N PHE A 15 2.59 -1.62 -16.13
CA PHE A 15 4.03 -1.46 -15.97
C PHE A 15 4.59 -1.93 -14.61
N ASN A 16 3.90 -1.72 -13.48
CA ASN A 16 4.48 -1.97 -12.16
C ASN A 16 4.43 -3.46 -11.77
N THR A 17 3.42 -4.20 -12.23
CA THR A 17 3.36 -5.66 -12.01
C THR A 17 4.45 -6.37 -12.83
N TRP A 18 4.62 -5.99 -14.11
CA TRP A 18 5.70 -6.53 -14.95
C TRP A 18 7.08 -6.07 -14.49
N PHE A 19 7.25 -4.79 -14.11
CA PHE A 19 8.51 -4.29 -13.58
C PHE A 19 8.89 -4.99 -12.27
N ASN A 20 7.95 -5.19 -11.35
CA ASN A 20 8.22 -5.97 -10.14
C ASN A 20 8.55 -7.42 -10.47
N ILE A 21 7.83 -8.07 -11.40
CA ILE A 21 8.16 -9.43 -11.84
C ILE A 21 9.56 -9.47 -12.48
N ILE A 22 9.90 -8.54 -13.37
CA ILE A 22 11.18 -8.46 -14.06
C ILE A 22 12.32 -8.15 -13.08
N VAL A 23 12.17 -7.14 -12.22
CA VAL A 23 13.15 -6.81 -11.18
C VAL A 23 13.32 -7.96 -10.20
N SER A 24 12.26 -8.70 -9.89
CA SER A 24 12.34 -9.88 -9.03
C SER A 24 13.04 -11.04 -9.73
N ILE A 25 12.79 -11.26 -11.03
CA ILE A 25 13.53 -12.25 -11.81
C ILE A 25 15.01 -11.86 -11.86
N ILE A 26 15.34 -10.60 -12.17
CA ILE A 26 16.71 -10.09 -12.28
C ILE A 26 17.43 -10.14 -10.93
N SER A 27 16.79 -9.73 -9.83
CA SER A 27 17.41 -9.77 -8.50
C SER A 27 17.56 -11.21 -8.00
N CYS A 28 16.59 -12.08 -8.27
CA CYS A 28 16.68 -13.48 -7.94
C CYS A 28 17.79 -14.18 -8.74
N SER A 29 17.93 -13.90 -10.04
CA SER A 29 19.01 -14.45 -10.86
C SER A 29 20.39 -13.85 -10.54
N ALA A 30 20.48 -12.56 -10.19
CA ALA A 30 21.72 -11.93 -9.74
C ALA A 30 22.18 -12.48 -8.37
N ILE A 31 21.26 -12.65 -7.40
CA ILE A 31 21.58 -13.27 -6.11
C ILE A 31 21.98 -14.73 -6.30
N SER A 32 21.26 -15.46 -7.17
CA SER A 32 21.63 -16.82 -7.57
C SER A 32 23.05 -16.86 -8.14
N PHE A 33 23.37 -16.00 -9.10
CA PHE A 33 24.68 -15.92 -9.74
C PHE A 33 25.79 -15.59 -8.73
N CYS A 34 25.60 -14.58 -7.88
CA CYS A 34 26.54 -14.23 -6.82
C CYS A 34 26.73 -15.35 -5.78
N LEU A 35 25.67 -16.05 -5.39
CA LEU A 35 25.79 -17.23 -4.52
C LEU A 35 26.56 -18.37 -5.22
N THR A 36 26.40 -18.50 -6.54
CA THR A 36 27.09 -19.53 -7.31
C THR A 36 28.58 -19.24 -7.39
N GLU A 37 28.97 -17.99 -7.67
CA GLU A 37 30.39 -17.57 -7.65
C GLU A 37 31.02 -17.73 -6.26
N LEU A 38 30.31 -17.28 -5.21
CA LEU A 38 30.83 -17.28 -3.84
C LEU A 38 30.96 -18.70 -3.26
N LEU A 39 30.08 -19.63 -3.65
CA LEU A 39 30.13 -21.02 -3.20
C LEU A 39 31.00 -21.93 -4.06
N PHE A 40 31.31 -21.56 -5.32
CA PHE A 40 31.89 -22.52 -6.28
C PHE A 40 33.15 -22.09 -7.03
N SER A 41 33.82 -20.96 -6.71
CA SER A 41 35.17 -20.56 -7.19
C SER A 41 35.69 -21.46 -8.34
N PHE A 42 35.29 -21.10 -9.56
CA PHE A 42 35.12 -22.01 -10.70
C PHE A 42 36.27 -23.00 -10.96
N ASP A 43 35.93 -24.29 -10.94
CA ASP A 43 36.57 -25.32 -11.78
C ASP A 43 35.46 -26.09 -12.52
N PHE A 44 35.49 -26.07 -13.86
CA PHE A 44 34.40 -26.43 -14.78
C PHE A 44 34.07 -27.94 -14.86
N LYS A 45 34.42 -28.72 -13.82
CA LYS A 45 33.96 -30.10 -13.61
C LYS A 45 32.71 -30.12 -12.72
N VAL A 46 31.68 -29.38 -13.10
CA VAL A 46 30.48 -29.22 -12.25
C VAL A 46 29.61 -30.47 -12.36
N SER A 47 29.57 -31.26 -11.28
CA SER A 47 28.71 -32.44 -11.16
C SER A 47 27.23 -32.04 -11.20
N PHE A 48 26.42 -32.82 -11.91
CA PHE A 48 24.97 -32.67 -12.02
C PHE A 48 24.26 -32.39 -10.67
N GLN A 49 24.76 -32.96 -9.57
CA GLN A 49 24.25 -32.73 -8.22
C GLN A 49 24.29 -31.26 -7.79
N LYS A 50 25.32 -30.49 -8.15
CA LYS A 50 25.44 -29.08 -7.76
C LYS A 50 24.41 -28.21 -8.50
N ALA A 51 24.19 -28.49 -9.78
CA ALA A 51 23.14 -27.83 -10.57
C ALA A 51 21.73 -28.17 -10.05
N LEU A 52 21.51 -29.42 -9.63
CA LEU A 52 20.24 -29.86 -9.04
C LEU A 52 19.94 -29.10 -7.73
N ILE A 53 20.92 -29.02 -6.81
CA ILE A 53 20.77 -28.32 -5.52
C ILE A 53 20.45 -26.84 -5.73
N PHE A 54 21.17 -26.19 -6.65
CA PHE A 54 20.92 -24.80 -7.01
C PHE A 54 19.49 -24.59 -7.54
N THR A 55 19.04 -25.45 -8.45
CA THR A 55 17.69 -25.37 -9.02
C THR A 55 16.61 -25.48 -7.93
N ILE A 56 16.80 -26.39 -6.96
CA ILE A 56 15.88 -26.56 -5.83
C ILE A 56 15.83 -25.28 -4.96
N LEU A 57 17.00 -24.72 -4.60
CA LEU A 57 17.08 -23.49 -3.82
C LEU A 57 16.42 -22.29 -4.53
N PHE A 58 16.62 -22.17 -5.84
CA PHE A 58 16.01 -21.13 -6.67
C PHE A 58 14.48 -21.24 -6.65
N VAL A 59 13.93 -22.44 -6.80
CA VAL A 59 12.48 -22.68 -6.73
C VAL A 59 11.93 -22.34 -5.34
N ILE A 60 12.65 -22.69 -4.26
CA ILE A 60 12.25 -22.32 -2.89
C ILE A 60 12.22 -20.80 -2.72
N PHE A 61 13.24 -20.09 -3.21
CA PHE A 61 13.28 -18.63 -3.13
C PHE A 61 12.15 -17.98 -3.93
N LEU A 62 11.86 -18.48 -5.14
CA LEU A 62 10.71 -18.03 -5.94
C LEU A 62 9.38 -18.24 -5.20
N LEU A 63 9.20 -19.37 -4.53
CA LEU A 63 8.01 -19.64 -3.72
C LEU A 63 7.90 -18.67 -2.54
N LEU A 64 8.97 -18.49 -1.76
CA LEU A 64 9.01 -17.54 -0.64
C LEU A 64 8.70 -16.12 -1.12
N PHE A 65 9.28 -15.72 -2.25
CA PHE A 65 9.04 -14.42 -2.86
C PHE A 65 7.58 -14.26 -3.32
N TYR A 66 7.02 -15.26 -3.98
CA TYR A 66 5.60 -15.29 -4.35
C TYR A 66 4.69 -15.11 -3.13
N TYR A 67 4.98 -15.82 -2.02
CA TYR A 67 4.23 -15.67 -0.77
C TYR A 67 4.36 -14.26 -0.17
N PHE A 68 5.56 -13.67 -0.21
CA PHE A 68 5.81 -12.32 0.27
C PHE A 68 5.02 -11.26 -0.53
N ILE A 69 5.01 -11.36 -1.86
CA ILE A 69 4.20 -10.46 -2.71
C ILE A 69 2.71 -10.65 -2.40
N LYS A 70 2.23 -11.89 -2.30
CA LYS A 70 0.82 -12.19 -1.97
C LYS A 70 0.41 -11.59 -0.62
N GLN A 71 1.29 -11.56 0.37
CA GLN A 71 1.02 -10.94 1.67
C GLN A 71 0.78 -9.43 1.58
N ARG A 72 1.37 -8.73 0.60
CA ARG A 72 1.20 -7.29 0.38
C ARG A 72 0.05 -6.95 -0.56
N THR A 73 -0.63 -7.95 -1.10
CA THR A 73 -1.79 -7.76 -1.98
C THR A 73 -3.07 -7.54 -1.18
N TYR A 74 -3.92 -6.69 -1.72
CA TYR A 74 -5.30 -6.53 -1.28
C TYR A 74 -6.21 -6.50 -2.50
N LYS A 75 -7.44 -6.97 -2.31
CA LYS A 75 -8.51 -6.95 -3.28
C LYS A 75 -9.69 -6.22 -2.69
N LEU A 76 -10.09 -5.16 -3.36
CA LEU A 76 -11.36 -4.49 -3.08
C LEU A 76 -12.45 -5.24 -3.84
N PHE A 77 -13.49 -5.66 -3.13
CA PHE A 77 -14.71 -6.22 -3.70
C PHE A 77 -15.88 -5.25 -3.50
N ASP A 78 -17.07 -5.61 -3.95
CA ASP A 78 -18.25 -4.74 -3.85
C ASP A 78 -18.68 -4.46 -2.40
N GLN A 79 -18.45 -5.40 -1.48
CA GLN A 79 -18.91 -5.32 -0.07
C GLN A 79 -17.81 -5.56 0.97
N LYS A 80 -16.59 -5.87 0.54
CA LYS A 80 -15.51 -6.29 1.45
C LYS A 80 -14.14 -6.05 0.86
N ILE A 81 -13.14 -5.99 1.73
CA ILE A 81 -11.73 -6.09 1.37
C ILE A 81 -11.22 -7.45 1.77
N THR A 82 -10.43 -8.07 0.91
CA THR A 82 -9.59 -9.20 1.31
C THR A 82 -8.13 -8.82 1.19
N TYR A 83 -7.34 -9.15 2.20
CA TYR A 83 -5.93 -8.80 2.23
C TYR A 83 -5.08 -9.87 2.88
N GLY A 84 -3.79 -9.85 2.52
CA GLY A 84 -2.80 -10.76 3.09
C GLY A 84 -2.94 -12.20 2.61
N PHE A 85 -1.93 -12.99 2.96
CA PHE A 85 -1.80 -14.37 2.49
C PHE A 85 -2.96 -15.28 2.93
N ARG A 86 -3.46 -15.10 4.15
CA ARG A 86 -4.58 -15.87 4.71
C ARG A 86 -5.96 -15.36 4.26
N GLU A 87 -6.01 -14.46 3.27
CA GLU A 87 -7.25 -13.84 2.76
C GLU A 87 -8.13 -13.30 3.90
N ARG A 88 -7.53 -12.54 4.82
CA ARG A 88 -8.27 -11.88 5.89
C ARG A 88 -9.32 -10.97 5.26
N LYS A 89 -10.53 -10.96 5.82
CA LYS A 89 -11.68 -10.25 5.26
C LYS A 89 -12.12 -9.15 6.21
N ILE A 90 -12.38 -7.97 5.65
CA ILE A 90 -13.05 -6.87 6.35
C ILE A 90 -14.31 -6.53 5.54
N LEU A 91 -15.48 -6.65 6.14
CA LEU A 91 -16.72 -6.20 5.50
C LEU A 91 -16.80 -4.68 5.60
N TYR A 92 -17.27 -4.00 4.56
CA TYR A 92 -17.41 -2.54 4.58
C TYR A 92 -18.37 -2.06 5.67
N ALA A 93 -19.38 -2.86 6.00
CA ALA A 93 -20.33 -2.59 7.09
C ALA A 93 -19.67 -2.49 8.47
N ASP A 94 -18.52 -3.16 8.67
CA ASP A 94 -17.78 -3.19 9.93
C ASP A 94 -16.73 -2.07 10.02
N ILE A 95 -16.58 -1.27 8.95
CA ILE A 95 -15.64 -0.15 8.92
C ILE A 95 -16.33 1.08 9.50
N HIS A 96 -15.78 1.56 10.60
CA HIS A 96 -16.32 2.71 11.34
C HIS A 96 -15.59 4.01 11.04
N SER A 97 -14.32 3.94 10.63
CA SER A 97 -13.56 5.14 10.25
C SER A 97 -12.56 4.87 9.14
N LEU A 98 -12.45 5.83 8.22
CA LEU A 98 -11.45 5.87 7.17
C LEU A 98 -10.59 7.12 7.34
N VAL A 99 -9.27 6.94 7.37
CA VAL A 99 -8.34 8.06 7.51
C VAL A 99 -7.51 8.19 6.22
N PHE A 100 -7.61 9.35 5.59
CA PHE A 100 -6.92 9.73 4.37
C PHE A 100 -5.71 10.59 4.73
N THR A 101 -4.51 10.07 4.45
CA THR A 101 -3.23 10.71 4.74
C THR A 101 -2.34 10.72 3.50
N LEU A 102 -1.17 11.37 3.60
CA LEU A 102 -0.12 11.26 2.58
C LEU A 102 0.56 9.89 2.68
N SER A 103 0.73 9.22 1.54
CA SER A 103 1.54 8.01 1.49
C SER A 103 3.01 8.35 1.72
N SER A 104 3.54 7.91 2.86
CA SER A 104 4.95 8.01 3.18
C SER A 104 5.78 7.05 2.34
N ARG A 105 7.08 7.35 2.23
CA ARG A 105 8.04 6.41 1.67
C ARG A 105 8.28 5.23 2.62
N PRO A 106 8.60 4.04 2.09
CA PRO A 106 9.09 2.94 2.92
C PRO A 106 10.32 3.40 3.71
N LYS A 107 10.33 3.20 5.04
CA LYS A 107 11.53 3.45 5.86
C LYS A 107 12.52 2.26 5.70
N GLY A 108 13.78 2.53 5.34
CA GLY A 108 14.88 1.54 5.29
C GLY A 108 15.64 1.44 3.95
N ILE A 109 16.83 0.78 3.97
CA ILE A 109 17.88 0.37 2.97
C ILE A 109 18.03 1.17 1.64
N TYR A 110 16.95 1.66 1.07
CA TYR A 110 16.91 2.54 -0.07
C TYR A 110 16.62 3.97 0.40
N ASP A 111 17.57 4.58 1.12
CA ASP A 111 17.63 6.04 1.23
C ASP A 111 18.19 6.59 -0.11
N ILE A 112 17.49 6.26 -1.19
CA ILE A 112 17.83 6.73 -2.53
C ILE A 112 17.38 8.19 -2.52
N GLY A 113 18.37 9.08 -2.41
CA GLY A 113 18.18 10.53 -2.35
C GLY A 113 17.23 11.03 -3.44
N LEU A 114 15.99 11.28 -3.06
CA LEU A 114 15.02 12.06 -3.81
C LEU A 114 14.38 12.97 -2.76
N GLY A 115 14.55 14.28 -2.84
CA GLY A 115 14.34 15.22 -1.72
C GLY A 115 12.91 15.43 -1.16
N GLU A 116 11.96 14.49 -1.30
CA GLU A 116 10.56 14.68 -0.84
C GLU A 116 10.04 13.56 0.08
N PRO A 117 9.40 13.85 1.22
CA PRO A 117 9.00 12.83 2.19
C PRO A 117 7.85 11.89 1.75
N TYR A 118 7.12 12.23 0.68
CA TYR A 118 5.88 11.55 0.27
C TYR A 118 5.92 11.01 -1.16
N LEU A 119 5.10 9.99 -1.43
CA LEU A 119 4.92 9.42 -2.77
C LEU A 119 4.00 10.30 -3.60
N TYR A 120 4.39 10.58 -4.84
CA TYR A 120 3.61 11.34 -5.80
C TYR A 120 3.79 10.78 -7.20
N ILE A 121 2.86 11.16 -8.08
CA ILE A 121 2.99 10.98 -9.52
C ILE A 121 2.97 12.35 -10.21
N LYS A 122 3.56 12.44 -11.40
CA LYS A 122 3.48 13.64 -12.23
C LYS A 122 2.40 13.45 -13.28
N GLU A 123 1.40 14.33 -13.26
CA GLU A 123 0.32 14.37 -14.25
C GLU A 123 0.29 15.78 -14.83
N ASN A 124 0.47 15.91 -16.16
CA ASN A 124 0.52 17.20 -16.86
C ASN A 124 1.50 18.22 -16.23
N GLY A 125 2.69 17.73 -15.83
CA GLY A 125 3.73 18.57 -15.21
C GLY A 125 3.48 18.95 -13.74
N LYS A 126 2.32 18.60 -13.17
CA LYS A 126 1.99 18.86 -11.76
C LYS A 126 2.16 17.60 -10.92
N LYS A 127 2.62 17.77 -9.69
CA LYS A 127 2.71 16.67 -8.71
C LYS A 127 1.33 16.41 -8.12
N LYS A 128 0.96 15.14 -8.04
CA LYS A 128 -0.24 14.65 -7.35
C LYS A 128 0.20 13.61 -6.33
N TYR A 129 0.07 13.96 -5.07
CA TYR A 129 0.53 13.13 -3.96
C TYR A 129 -0.45 11.98 -3.73
N ILE A 130 0.09 10.79 -3.56
CA ILE A 130 -0.68 9.55 -3.42
C ILE A 130 -1.30 9.51 -2.02
N CYS A 131 -2.57 9.15 -1.95
CA CYS A 131 -3.27 8.98 -0.68
C CYS A 131 -2.90 7.63 -0.06
N ASN A 132 -2.69 7.61 1.25
CA ASN A 132 -2.77 6.39 2.05
C ASN A 132 -4.11 6.37 2.78
N ILE A 133 -4.83 5.27 2.65
CA ILE A 133 -6.11 5.04 3.32
C ILE A 133 -5.87 4.05 4.43
N THR A 134 -6.16 4.47 5.66
CA THR A 134 -6.07 3.64 6.85
C THR A 134 -7.47 3.31 7.35
N ILE A 135 -7.73 2.02 7.59
CA ILE A 135 -9.00 1.47 8.02
C ILE A 135 -8.97 1.19 9.51
N TYR A 136 -9.94 1.75 10.22
CA TYR A 136 -10.21 1.46 11.62
C TYR A 136 -11.59 0.81 11.76
N LEU A 137 -11.61 -0.29 12.52
CA LEU A 137 -12.85 -0.98 12.93
C LEU A 137 -13.41 -0.40 14.24
N ALA A 138 -12.94 0.77 14.67
CA ALA A 138 -13.33 1.37 15.93
C ALA A 138 -13.97 2.74 15.75
N TYR A 139 -14.71 3.13 16.78
CA TYR A 139 -15.62 4.25 16.70
C TYR A 139 -14.93 5.62 16.56
N PRO A 140 -15.58 6.57 15.84
CA PRO A 140 -15.07 7.90 15.51
C PRO A 140 -14.54 8.73 16.70
N SER A 141 -15.25 8.69 17.84
CA SER A 141 -14.94 9.50 19.03
C SER A 141 -13.58 9.18 19.67
N VAL A 142 -13.03 8.00 19.38
CA VAL A 142 -11.72 7.54 19.86
C VAL A 142 -10.59 8.10 19.00
N ILE A 143 -10.84 8.32 17.71
CA ILE A 143 -9.83 8.79 16.75
C ILE A 143 -9.60 10.28 16.92
N GLN A 144 -10.66 11.08 16.89
CA GLN A 144 -10.58 12.54 16.98
C GLN A 144 -9.90 13.01 18.28
N LYS A 145 -10.34 12.48 19.44
CA LYS A 145 -9.73 12.80 20.74
C LYS A 145 -8.23 12.51 20.81
N ARG A 146 -7.71 11.51 20.08
CA ARG A 146 -6.28 11.15 20.14
C ARG A 146 -5.42 11.96 19.17
N TYR A 147 -5.96 12.30 18.00
CA TYR A 147 -5.31 13.25 17.10
C TYR A 147 -5.20 14.65 17.71
N ASP A 148 -6.22 15.10 18.44
CA ASP A 148 -6.20 16.40 19.12
C ASP A 148 -5.28 16.43 20.36
N ILE A 149 -5.11 15.30 21.05
CA ILE A 149 -4.39 15.24 22.34
C ILE A 149 -2.92 14.79 22.20
N ASN A 150 -2.52 14.02 21.19
CA ASN A 150 -1.12 13.58 21.04
C ASN A 150 -0.77 13.13 19.61
N ILE A 151 -0.02 13.95 18.88
CA ILE A 151 0.80 13.50 17.74
C ILE A 151 2.20 14.11 17.85
N SER A 152 2.83 13.92 19.00
CA SER A 152 4.26 13.67 19.02
C SER A 152 4.44 12.17 18.79
N ASN A 153 4.81 11.77 17.58
CA ASN A 153 5.16 10.41 17.17
C ASN A 153 4.00 9.42 16.91
N GLY A 154 3.28 9.63 15.80
CA GLY A 154 2.99 8.56 14.82
C GLY A 154 2.18 7.31 15.22
N GLN A 155 1.60 7.24 16.42
CA GLN A 155 0.80 6.09 16.84
C GLN A 155 -0.50 6.56 17.50
N ILE A 156 -1.56 6.60 16.70
CA ILE A 156 -2.91 6.46 17.23
C ILE A 156 -2.87 5.13 18.00
N GLY A 157 -3.10 5.14 19.31
CA GLY A 157 -3.00 3.94 20.16
C GLY A 157 -4.08 2.88 19.91
N MET A 158 -4.55 2.77 18.67
CA MET A 158 -5.30 1.67 18.11
C MET A 158 -4.55 1.19 16.87
N SER A 159 -4.20 -0.10 16.84
CA SER A 159 -3.64 -0.68 15.63
C SER A 159 -4.68 -0.60 14.51
N PRO A 160 -4.34 0.00 13.35
CA PRO A 160 -5.24 -0.02 12.22
C PRO A 160 -5.50 -1.46 11.80
N ALA A 161 -6.72 -1.75 11.37
CA ALA A 161 -7.04 -3.09 10.88
C ALA A 161 -6.32 -3.39 9.56
N TYR A 162 -6.18 -2.35 8.74
CA TYR A 162 -5.40 -2.39 7.50
C TYR A 162 -5.09 -0.98 7.00
N SER A 163 -4.02 -0.81 6.21
CA SER A 163 -3.74 0.42 5.47
C SER A 163 -3.18 0.10 4.09
N PHE A 164 -3.51 0.94 3.12
CA PHE A 164 -3.05 0.77 1.74
C PHE A 164 -2.97 2.10 0.99
N ASN A 165 -2.13 2.13 -0.03
CA ASN A 165 -1.99 3.31 -0.88
C ASN A 165 -3.04 3.29 -1.98
N CYS A 166 -3.75 4.40 -2.14
CA CYS A 166 -4.78 4.60 -3.13
C CYS A 166 -4.42 5.78 -4.05
N TYR A 167 -4.35 5.49 -5.33
CA TYR A 167 -4.19 6.50 -6.39
C TYR A 167 -5.46 6.64 -7.23
N ASP A 168 -6.19 5.54 -7.45
CA ASP A 168 -7.41 5.53 -8.25
C ASP A 168 -8.66 5.64 -7.37
N ILE A 169 -9.30 6.81 -7.45
CA ILE A 169 -10.51 7.15 -6.70
C ILE A 169 -11.66 6.18 -7.03
N LYS A 170 -11.79 5.72 -8.28
CA LYS A 170 -12.89 4.84 -8.68
C LYS A 170 -12.83 3.48 -7.97
N SER A 171 -11.63 3.01 -7.68
CA SER A 171 -11.42 1.72 -7.04
C SER A 171 -11.89 1.70 -5.58
N ILE A 172 -11.94 2.85 -4.91
CA ILE A 172 -12.40 2.95 -3.51
C ILE A 172 -13.83 3.45 -3.35
N PHE A 173 -14.54 3.69 -4.47
CA PHE A 173 -15.92 4.16 -4.44
C PHE A 173 -16.81 3.24 -3.57
N ASN A 174 -16.75 1.93 -3.80
CA ASN A 174 -17.53 0.96 -3.02
C ASN A 174 -17.13 0.95 -1.53
N LEU A 175 -15.84 1.11 -1.23
CA LEU A 175 -15.37 1.20 0.16
C LEU A 175 -15.99 2.41 0.87
N ILE A 176 -15.98 3.58 0.22
CA ILE A 176 -16.53 4.82 0.77
C ILE A 176 -18.06 4.71 0.92
N HIS A 177 -18.75 4.28 -0.13
CA HIS A 177 -20.22 4.37 -0.19
C HIS A 177 -20.96 3.19 0.43
N HIS A 178 -20.32 2.04 0.61
CA HIS A 178 -20.92 0.89 1.31
C HIS A 178 -20.42 0.73 2.75
N SER A 179 -19.50 1.58 3.21
CA SER A 179 -19.16 1.67 4.63
C SER A 179 -20.01 2.71 5.34
N LYS A 180 -20.19 2.55 6.66
CA LYS A 180 -20.75 3.59 7.53
C LYS A 180 -19.65 4.43 8.17
N ALA A 181 -18.52 4.55 7.48
CA ALA A 181 -17.32 5.09 8.05
C ALA A 181 -17.38 6.62 8.12
N ASN A 182 -17.00 7.19 9.26
CA ASN A 182 -16.63 8.60 9.30
C ASN A 182 -15.31 8.79 8.55
N ILE A 183 -15.24 9.86 7.77
CA ILE A 183 -14.10 10.12 6.90
C ILE A 183 -13.26 11.20 7.51
N TYR A 184 -11.99 10.87 7.71
CA TYR A 184 -11.00 11.76 8.26
C TYR A 184 -9.98 12.08 7.19
N VAL A 185 -9.66 13.35 7.00
CA VAL A 185 -8.64 13.78 6.05
C VAL A 185 -7.62 14.66 6.75
N THR A 186 -6.33 14.39 6.54
CA THR A 186 -5.30 15.23 7.14
C THR A 186 -5.13 16.55 6.41
N LYS A 187 -4.82 17.59 7.18
CA LYS A 187 -4.52 18.92 6.65
C LYS A 187 -3.34 18.87 5.68
N SER A 188 -2.29 18.12 5.99
CA SER A 188 -1.14 17.93 5.10
C SER A 188 -1.56 17.37 3.73
N PHE A 189 -2.42 16.35 3.67
CA PHE A 189 -2.87 15.75 2.43
C PHE A 189 -3.57 16.75 1.50
N LEU A 190 -4.42 17.60 2.08
CA LEU A 190 -5.09 18.67 1.36
C LEU A 190 -4.10 19.73 0.87
N LEU A 191 -3.19 20.19 1.74
CA LEU A 191 -2.20 21.22 1.41
C LEU A 191 -1.27 20.79 0.27
N PHE A 192 -0.66 19.60 0.37
CA PHE A 192 0.28 19.10 -0.63
C PHE A 192 -0.35 18.87 -2.01
N ASN A 193 -1.65 18.57 -2.07
CA ASN A 193 -2.39 18.45 -3.33
C ASN A 193 -3.04 19.76 -3.80
N ASN A 194 -2.89 20.86 -3.05
CA ASN A 194 -3.60 22.12 -3.28
C ASN A 194 -5.13 21.92 -3.39
N TRP A 195 -5.68 21.18 -2.43
CA TRP A 195 -7.10 20.83 -2.33
C TRP A 195 -7.74 21.52 -1.13
N THR A 196 -9.01 21.88 -1.30
CA THR A 196 -9.89 22.25 -0.19
C THR A 196 -10.71 21.03 0.24
N ILE A 197 -11.35 21.09 1.40
CA ILE A 197 -12.32 20.05 1.82
C ILE A 197 -13.42 19.89 0.77
N ASN A 198 -13.93 21.00 0.22
CA ASN A 198 -14.96 20.97 -0.83
C ASN A 198 -14.48 20.22 -2.08
N ARG A 199 -13.23 20.47 -2.49
CA ARG A 199 -12.62 19.75 -3.61
C ARG A 199 -12.46 18.28 -3.30
N PHE A 200 -11.97 17.92 -2.12
CA PHE A 200 -11.87 16.53 -1.66
C PHE A 200 -13.24 15.83 -1.71
N CYS A 201 -14.27 16.45 -1.13
CA CYS A 201 -15.63 15.93 -1.14
C CYS A 201 -16.14 15.70 -2.57
N LYS A 202 -15.88 16.64 -3.48
CA LYS A 202 -16.26 16.52 -4.89
C LYS A 202 -15.53 15.39 -5.61
N GLU A 203 -14.21 15.28 -5.42
CA GLU A 203 -13.37 14.25 -6.05
C GLU A 203 -13.81 12.84 -5.64
N TYR A 204 -14.11 12.64 -4.36
CA TYR A 204 -14.51 11.34 -3.81
C TYR A 204 -16.03 11.12 -3.76
N ASN A 205 -16.83 12.08 -4.22
CA ASN A 205 -18.31 12.05 -4.15
C ASN A 205 -18.85 11.86 -2.72
N ILE A 206 -18.25 12.54 -1.74
CA ILE A 206 -18.60 12.44 -0.31
C ILE A 206 -19.39 13.68 0.12
N SER A 207 -20.37 13.52 1.01
CA SER A 207 -21.01 14.66 1.69
C SER A 207 -20.05 15.32 2.69
N MET A 208 -20.00 16.65 2.69
CA MET A 208 -19.11 17.42 3.57
C MET A 208 -19.32 17.11 5.06
N GLU A 209 -20.54 16.78 5.47
CA GLU A 209 -20.90 16.44 6.86
C GLU A 209 -20.22 15.17 7.36
N MET A 210 -19.83 14.27 6.46
CA MET A 210 -19.15 13.02 6.82
C MET A 210 -17.63 13.19 6.94
N VAL A 211 -17.10 14.35 6.55
CA VAL A 211 -15.66 14.61 6.47
C VAL A 211 -15.21 15.47 7.65
N GLN A 212 -14.25 14.96 8.40
CA GLN A 212 -13.60 15.65 9.50
C GLN A 212 -12.15 15.95 9.12
N LEU A 213 -11.74 17.20 9.30
CA LEU A 213 -10.36 17.62 9.11
C LEU A 213 -9.55 17.26 10.35
N ILE A 214 -8.39 16.66 10.13
CA ILE A 214 -7.42 16.32 11.17
C ILE A 214 -6.16 17.16 10.97
N ASN A 215 -5.64 17.75 12.05
CA ASN A 215 -4.32 18.35 12.05
C ASN A 215 -3.26 17.30 12.41
N ASP A 216 -2.35 17.01 11.50
CA ASP A 216 -1.28 16.03 11.67
C ASP A 216 0.10 16.65 11.95
N GLY A 217 0.14 17.94 12.29
CA GLY A 217 1.33 18.62 12.82
C GLY A 217 2.38 19.02 11.77
N ASN A 218 2.03 18.96 10.48
CA ASN A 218 2.84 19.44 9.36
C ASN A 218 2.47 20.86 8.92
#